data_AF-A0A3S1L5X1-F1
#
_entry.id   AF-A0A3S1L5X1-F1
#
_cell.length_a   1.000
_cell.length_b   1.000
_cell.length_c   1.000
_cell.angle_alpha   90.00
_cell.angle_beta   90.00
_cell.angle_gamma   90.00
#
_symmetry.space_group_name_H-M   'P 1'
#
loop_
_entity.id
_entity.type
_entity.pdbx_description
1 polymer ?
#
loop_
_entity_poly.entity_id
_entity_poly.type
_entity_poly.pdbx_seq_one_letter_code
_entity_poly.pdbx_strand_id
1 'polypeptide(L)'
;MAVAWIGNREALIERAAAHAASLLSSSRCPVFSFDTDIDGTRAAIALAERAGAAYDHADGAALARETALFTDKGAMTVAPGETRRRADVVVIVGEIPRIHHGLVGELDGTVPDLSTGNQRAFFVVGPNGMSVPPLNGGRKATQLSCGQASLAATLAALRAQYKGQRTSQPVSNFNDFAKALAAAHFPVFLFSGHAAEGLALEMLQGLIADLNRKSRASGLHLPANENGWGSTLASAWMTGFPLRTGFARGFPEFDPWRCDVARMIAAGEADLHLRISATTAQPKEKKRRIALIALTKTQEPVAGAAVTIAIGEAGVDHDAVVYSSRTGSLRSIDAQAASQLPSAATIIRLIATHAFAEALPC
;
A
#
# COMPACT_ATOMS: atom_id res chain seq x y z
N MET A 1 6.25 27.41 17.96
CA MET A 1 7.17 26.94 16.90
C MET A 1 6.51 27.24 15.57
N ALA A 2 7.25 27.77 14.60
CA ALA A 2 6.70 28.05 13.29
C ALA A 2 6.28 26.74 12.61
N VAL A 3 5.08 26.73 12.06
CA VAL A 3 4.40 25.54 11.53
C VAL A 3 4.04 25.70 10.05
N ALA A 4 4.47 26.80 9.42
CA ALA A 4 4.27 27.03 8.00
C ALA A 4 5.30 28.00 7.41
N TRP A 5 5.58 27.82 6.12
CA TRP A 5 6.49 28.63 5.32
C TRP A 5 5.95 28.86 3.92
N ILE A 6 6.18 30.06 3.39
CA ILE A 6 5.99 30.40 1.97
C ILE A 6 7.38 30.62 1.37
N GLY A 7 7.79 29.71 0.48
CA GLY A 7 9.20 29.53 0.14
C GLY A 7 10.02 29.25 1.40
N ASN A 8 11.00 30.12 1.67
CA ASN A 8 11.89 30.00 2.84
C ASN A 8 11.51 30.93 4.00
N ARG A 9 10.35 31.62 3.94
CA ARG A 9 9.92 32.58 4.96
C ARG A 9 8.83 31.99 5.83
N GLU A 10 9.00 32.08 7.15
CA GLU A 10 7.96 31.69 8.11
C GLU A 10 6.67 32.49 7.87
N ALA A 11 5.54 31.81 8.04
CA ALA A 11 4.22 32.39 7.88
C ALA A 11 3.22 31.79 8.88
N LEU A 12 2.10 32.47 9.09
CA LEU A 12 0.94 31.89 9.77
C LEU A 12 0.33 30.79 8.89
N ILE A 13 -0.24 29.76 9.52
CA ILE A 13 -0.87 28.63 8.82
C ILE A 13 -1.94 29.12 7.85
N GLU A 14 -2.80 30.04 8.29
CA GLU A 14 -3.90 30.59 7.51
C GLU A 14 -3.38 31.30 6.25
N ARG A 15 -2.27 32.04 6.38
CA ARG A 15 -1.64 32.72 5.24
C ARG A 15 -1.01 31.73 4.26
N ALA A 16 -0.37 30.68 4.77
CA ALA A 16 0.20 29.62 3.93
C ALA A 16 -0.89 28.82 3.22
N ALA A 17 -2.00 28.51 3.91
CA ALA A 17 -3.15 27.81 3.34
C ALA A 17 -3.85 28.64 2.26
N ALA A 18 -4.06 29.95 2.49
CA ALA A 18 -4.59 30.85 1.48
C ALA A 18 -3.66 30.96 0.25
N HIS A 19 -2.34 30.94 0.45
CA HIS A 19 -1.40 30.91 -0.67
C HIS A 19 -1.44 29.60 -1.44
N ALA A 20 -1.49 28.45 -0.74
CA ALA A 20 -1.67 27.13 -1.35
C ALA A 20 -2.99 27.05 -2.16
N ALA A 21 -4.08 27.61 -1.63
CA ALA A 21 -5.35 27.72 -2.32
C ALA A 21 -5.24 28.53 -3.62
N SER A 22 -4.57 29.70 -3.57
CA SER A 22 -4.35 30.53 -4.77
C SER A 22 -3.52 29.79 -5.85
N LEU A 23 -2.53 28.99 -5.45
CA LEU A 23 -1.76 28.16 -6.38
C LEU A 23 -2.63 27.07 -7.01
N LEU A 24 -3.45 26.39 -6.21
CA LEU A 24 -4.39 25.37 -6.69
C LEU A 24 -5.41 25.94 -7.67
N SER A 25 -6.07 27.06 -7.35
CA SER A 25 -7.05 27.69 -8.23
C SER A 25 -6.45 28.18 -9.56
N SER A 26 -5.13 28.37 -9.63
CA SER A 26 -4.43 28.81 -10.83
C SER A 26 -3.84 27.65 -11.65
N SER A 27 -3.83 26.44 -11.10
CA SER A 27 -3.28 25.23 -11.71
C SER A 27 -4.24 24.66 -12.74
N ARG A 28 -3.70 24.16 -13.85
CA ARG A 28 -4.46 23.51 -14.93
C ARG A 28 -4.40 21.99 -14.87
N CYS A 29 -3.36 21.44 -14.25
CA CYS A 29 -3.14 20.01 -14.11
C CYS A 29 -2.51 19.70 -12.75
N PRO A 30 -3.27 19.91 -11.64
CA PRO A 30 -2.77 19.59 -10.32
C PRO A 30 -2.71 18.07 -10.13
N VAL A 31 -1.68 17.60 -9.40
CA VAL A 31 -1.55 16.20 -8.99
C VAL A 31 -1.27 16.07 -7.51
N PHE A 32 -1.91 15.11 -6.84
CA PHE A 32 -1.78 14.91 -5.41
C PHE A 32 -1.08 13.57 -5.11
N SER A 33 -0.09 13.59 -4.22
CA SER A 33 0.49 12.37 -3.66
C SER A 33 0.31 12.37 -2.15
N PHE A 34 -0.22 11.29 -1.58
CA PHE A 34 -0.44 11.23 -0.14
C PHE A 34 -0.07 9.89 0.48
N ASP A 35 0.48 9.97 1.69
CA ASP A 35 0.66 8.86 2.64
C ASP A 35 0.23 9.39 4.01
N THR A 36 -1.00 9.06 4.39
CA THR A 36 -1.70 9.58 5.58
C THR A 36 -2.81 8.62 5.99
N ASP A 37 -3.53 8.93 7.05
CA ASP A 37 -4.64 8.14 7.56
C ASP A 37 -5.92 8.29 6.72
N ILE A 38 -6.99 7.59 7.10
CA ILE A 38 -8.25 7.63 6.36
C ILE A 38 -8.83 9.05 6.27
N ASP A 39 -8.74 9.85 7.33
CA ASP A 39 -9.29 11.21 7.33
C ASP A 39 -8.48 12.15 6.44
N GLY A 40 -7.15 12.06 6.48
CA GLY A 40 -6.27 12.78 5.57
C GLY A 40 -6.53 12.40 4.11
N THR A 41 -6.70 11.11 3.83
CA THR A 41 -7.00 10.63 2.48
C THR A 41 -8.36 11.10 1.98
N ARG A 42 -9.41 11.03 2.82
CA ARG A 42 -10.74 11.54 2.46
C ARG A 42 -10.71 13.02 2.11
N ALA A 43 -10.04 13.82 2.94
CA ALA A 43 -9.88 15.25 2.69
C ALA A 43 -9.10 15.50 1.40
N ALA A 44 -8.02 14.75 1.14
CA ALA A 44 -7.22 14.89 -0.08
C ALA A 44 -8.02 14.57 -1.34
N ILE A 45 -8.81 13.48 -1.34
CA ILE A 45 -9.66 13.09 -2.47
C ILE A 45 -10.76 14.14 -2.71
N ALA A 46 -11.41 14.63 -1.64
CA ALA A 46 -12.43 15.66 -1.77
C ALA A 46 -11.85 16.99 -2.30
N LEU A 47 -10.62 17.36 -1.89
CA LEU A 47 -9.93 18.51 -2.48
C LEU A 47 -9.56 18.24 -3.96
N ALA A 48 -9.13 17.02 -4.29
CA ALA A 48 -8.77 16.64 -5.66
C ALA A 48 -9.97 16.74 -6.60
N GLU A 49 -11.16 16.32 -6.14
CA GLU A 49 -12.41 16.47 -6.88
C GLU A 49 -12.70 17.93 -7.24
N ARG A 50 -12.59 18.84 -6.26
CA ARG A 50 -12.81 20.27 -6.46
C ARG A 50 -11.75 20.92 -7.35
N ALA A 51 -10.50 20.47 -7.24
CA ALA A 51 -9.38 20.99 -8.02
C ALA A 51 -9.24 20.35 -9.41
N GLY A 52 -10.03 19.31 -9.74
CA GLY A 52 -9.85 18.54 -10.96
C GLY A 52 -8.54 17.74 -11.00
N ALA A 53 -7.96 17.42 -9.84
CA ALA A 53 -6.64 16.80 -9.74
C ALA A 53 -6.66 15.29 -9.98
N ALA A 54 -5.55 14.75 -10.46
CA ALA A 54 -5.25 13.32 -10.38
C ALA A 54 -4.55 13.01 -9.05
N TYR A 55 -4.78 11.82 -8.50
CA TYR A 55 -4.17 11.44 -7.23
C TYR A 55 -3.67 10.00 -7.20
N ASP A 56 -2.57 9.79 -6.48
CA ASP A 56 -1.97 8.48 -6.21
C ASP A 56 -1.35 8.48 -4.80
N HIS A 57 -1.02 7.30 -4.29
CA HIS A 57 -0.17 7.17 -3.10
C HIS A 57 1.26 7.63 -3.43
N ALA A 58 1.99 8.15 -2.43
CA ALA A 58 3.37 8.60 -2.62
C ALA A 58 4.31 7.51 -3.19
N ASP A 59 4.05 6.25 -2.84
CA ASP A 59 4.71 5.04 -3.36
C ASP A 59 3.68 4.09 -4.03
N GLY A 60 2.88 4.62 -4.96
CA GLY A 60 1.71 3.92 -5.53
C GLY A 60 1.99 2.70 -6.41
N ALA A 61 3.21 2.49 -6.91
CA ALA A 61 3.48 1.45 -7.91
C ALA A 61 3.20 0.01 -7.42
N ALA A 62 3.53 -0.30 -6.16
CA ALA A 62 3.24 -1.60 -5.58
C ALA A 62 1.74 -1.80 -5.33
N LEU A 63 1.08 -0.77 -4.80
CA LEU A 63 -0.37 -0.76 -4.56
C LEU A 63 -1.18 -0.89 -5.86
N ALA A 64 -0.70 -0.29 -6.95
CA ALA A 64 -1.32 -0.42 -8.27
C ALA A 64 -1.28 -1.86 -8.77
N ARG A 65 -0.18 -2.61 -8.53
CA ARG A 65 -0.11 -4.05 -8.85
C ARG A 65 -1.08 -4.87 -8.01
N GLU A 66 -1.20 -4.56 -6.73
CA GLU A 66 -2.16 -5.22 -5.84
C GLU A 66 -3.59 -4.94 -6.28
N THR A 67 -3.91 -3.68 -6.57
CA THR A 67 -5.22 -3.25 -7.06
C THR A 67 -5.59 -3.97 -8.34
N ALA A 68 -4.67 -4.02 -9.33
CA ALA A 68 -4.90 -4.71 -10.61
C ALA A 68 -5.23 -6.20 -10.43
N LEU A 69 -4.61 -6.87 -9.43
CA LEU A 69 -4.98 -8.24 -9.09
C LEU A 69 -6.48 -8.34 -8.73
N PHE A 70 -6.94 -7.50 -7.81
CA PHE A 70 -8.32 -7.54 -7.34
C PHE A 70 -9.32 -7.09 -8.39
N THR A 71 -9.02 -6.04 -9.16
CA THR A 71 -9.94 -5.50 -10.17
C THR A 71 -10.04 -6.39 -11.41
N ASP A 72 -8.93 -6.99 -11.85
CA ASP A 72 -8.89 -7.67 -13.15
C ASP A 72 -9.07 -9.19 -13.02
N LYS A 73 -8.62 -9.78 -11.92
CA LYS A 73 -8.53 -11.25 -11.75
C LYS A 73 -9.32 -11.77 -10.55
N GLY A 74 -9.55 -10.93 -9.56
CA GLY A 74 -10.07 -11.35 -8.26
C GLY A 74 -9.03 -12.12 -7.44
N ALA A 75 -9.35 -12.38 -6.18
CA ALA A 75 -8.48 -13.13 -5.27
C ALA A 75 -9.29 -13.97 -4.28
N MET A 76 -8.77 -15.13 -3.90
CA MET A 76 -9.31 -15.98 -2.83
C MET A 76 -8.57 -15.67 -1.54
N THR A 77 -9.07 -14.68 -0.77
CA THR A 77 -8.39 -14.19 0.43
C THR A 77 -9.00 -14.69 1.74
N VAL A 78 -8.20 -14.65 2.80
CA VAL A 78 -8.61 -15.00 4.17
C VAL A 78 -8.20 -13.90 5.16
N ALA A 79 -8.97 -13.73 6.24
CA ALA A 79 -8.65 -12.79 7.31
C ALA A 79 -7.43 -13.25 8.14
N PRO A 80 -6.64 -12.34 8.72
CA PRO A 80 -5.46 -12.70 9.53
C PRO A 80 -5.78 -13.57 10.74
N GLY A 81 -6.94 -13.33 11.39
CA GLY A 81 -7.39 -14.14 12.53
C GLY A 81 -7.70 -15.58 12.15
N GLU A 82 -8.30 -15.81 10.99
CA GLU A 82 -8.54 -17.15 10.44
C GLU A 82 -7.22 -17.84 10.09
N THR A 83 -6.27 -17.12 9.48
CA THR A 83 -4.91 -17.63 9.24
C THR A 83 -4.24 -18.06 10.55
N ARG A 84 -4.29 -17.22 11.59
CA ARG A 84 -3.70 -17.51 12.91
C ARG A 84 -4.34 -18.72 13.60
N ARG A 85 -5.59 -19.07 13.31
CA ARG A 85 -6.28 -20.17 14.01
C ARG A 85 -6.38 -21.44 13.19
N ARG A 86 -6.33 -21.35 11.86
CA ARG A 86 -6.53 -22.51 10.96
C ARG A 86 -5.29 -22.92 10.20
N ALA A 87 -4.41 -21.99 9.83
CA ALA A 87 -3.35 -22.30 8.88
C ALA A 87 -2.34 -23.29 9.47
N ASP A 88 -2.31 -24.50 8.96
CA ASP A 88 -1.35 -25.56 9.30
C ASP A 88 -0.16 -25.61 8.33
N VAL A 89 -0.34 -25.07 7.12
CA VAL A 89 0.74 -24.77 6.17
C VAL A 89 0.71 -23.29 5.82
N VAL A 90 1.85 -22.63 5.95
CA VAL A 90 2.04 -21.22 5.58
C VAL A 90 3.09 -21.13 4.48
N VAL A 91 2.74 -20.49 3.37
CA VAL A 91 3.62 -20.31 2.20
C VAL A 91 3.87 -18.82 2.00
N ILE A 92 5.09 -18.37 2.21
CA ILE A 92 5.49 -16.97 1.96
C ILE A 92 5.82 -16.83 0.47
N VAL A 93 5.11 -15.97 -0.24
CA VAL A 93 5.26 -15.82 -1.70
C VAL A 93 6.02 -14.54 -2.01
N GLY A 94 7.27 -14.68 -2.46
CA GLY A 94 8.18 -13.56 -2.67
C GLY A 94 8.61 -12.88 -1.37
N GLU A 95 9.17 -11.67 -1.51
CA GLU A 95 9.45 -10.83 -0.34
C GLU A 95 8.18 -10.13 0.11
N ILE A 96 7.95 -10.16 1.43
CA ILE A 96 6.92 -9.35 2.07
C ILE A 96 7.56 -8.16 2.81
N PRO A 97 6.88 -7.00 2.86
CA PRO A 97 7.35 -5.83 3.60
C PRO A 97 7.74 -6.15 5.05
N ARG A 98 8.80 -5.48 5.53
CA ARG A 98 9.33 -5.65 6.90
C ARG A 98 8.28 -5.44 7.99
N ILE A 99 7.33 -4.54 7.77
CA ILE A 99 6.22 -4.26 8.70
C ILE A 99 5.40 -5.52 9.03
N HIS A 100 5.38 -6.51 8.13
CA HIS A 100 4.61 -7.75 8.30
C HIS A 100 5.43 -8.89 8.93
N HIS A 101 6.73 -8.70 9.16
CA HIS A 101 7.60 -9.77 9.70
C HIS A 101 7.17 -10.19 11.11
N GLY A 102 6.70 -9.23 11.93
CA GLY A 102 6.15 -9.54 13.25
C GLY A 102 4.93 -10.46 13.21
N LEU A 103 4.05 -10.30 12.22
CA LEU A 103 2.91 -11.19 12.02
C LEU A 103 3.37 -12.62 11.66
N VAL A 104 4.39 -12.76 10.81
CA VAL A 104 4.97 -14.07 10.48
C VAL A 104 5.58 -14.73 11.72
N GLY A 105 6.31 -13.98 12.53
CA GLY A 105 6.85 -14.46 13.80
C GLY A 105 5.74 -14.92 14.77
N GLU A 106 4.62 -14.22 14.83
CA GLU A 106 3.47 -14.65 15.65
C GLU A 106 2.77 -15.90 15.12
N LEU A 107 2.67 -16.06 13.80
CA LEU A 107 2.18 -17.30 13.20
C LEU A 107 3.11 -18.47 13.55
N ASP A 108 4.42 -18.28 13.48
CA ASP A 108 5.38 -19.34 13.85
C ASP A 108 5.36 -19.67 15.35
N GLY A 109 5.16 -18.67 16.20
CA GLY A 109 5.09 -18.83 17.66
C GLY A 109 3.78 -19.41 18.18
N THR A 110 2.81 -19.70 17.31
CA THR A 110 1.49 -20.21 17.70
C THR A 110 1.17 -21.51 16.99
N VAL A 111 0.13 -22.19 17.47
CA VAL A 111 -0.39 -23.42 16.89
C VAL A 111 -1.82 -23.14 16.38
N PRO A 112 -2.21 -23.60 15.19
CA PRO A 112 -3.55 -23.43 14.66
C PRO A 112 -4.56 -24.32 15.42
N ASP A 113 -5.25 -23.73 16.39
CA ASP A 113 -6.17 -24.38 17.32
C ASP A 113 -7.52 -24.79 16.72
N LEU A 114 -7.85 -24.31 15.51
CA LEU A 114 -9.05 -24.70 14.75
C LEU A 114 -8.71 -25.69 13.61
N SER A 115 -7.55 -26.35 13.68
CA SER A 115 -7.10 -27.36 12.72
C SER A 115 -6.60 -28.63 13.44
N THR A 116 -5.47 -29.22 13.03
CA THR A 116 -4.88 -30.41 13.65
C THR A 116 -4.24 -30.17 15.01
N GLY A 117 -3.97 -28.91 15.38
CA GLY A 117 -3.23 -28.59 16.60
C GLY A 117 -1.72 -28.91 16.53
N ASN A 118 -1.19 -29.17 15.33
CA ASN A 118 0.24 -29.40 15.11
C ASN A 118 0.99 -28.11 14.81
N GLN A 119 2.32 -28.15 15.01
CA GLN A 119 3.20 -27.07 14.57
C GLN A 119 3.08 -26.83 13.06
N ARG A 120 3.07 -25.54 12.68
CA ARG A 120 2.93 -25.12 11.28
C ARG A 120 4.14 -25.51 10.44
N ALA A 121 3.88 -25.95 9.21
CA ALA A 121 4.92 -26.03 8.19
C ALA A 121 5.05 -24.69 7.47
N PHE A 122 6.28 -24.22 7.29
CA PHE A 122 6.58 -22.98 6.57
C PHE A 122 7.34 -23.27 5.28
N PHE A 123 6.86 -22.69 4.19
CA PHE A 123 7.52 -22.68 2.88
C PHE A 123 7.73 -21.26 2.42
N VAL A 124 8.71 -21.04 1.55
CA VAL A 124 8.92 -19.76 0.87
C VAL A 124 9.11 -19.99 -0.61
N VAL A 125 8.42 -19.22 -1.45
CA VAL A 125 8.48 -19.30 -2.91
C VAL A 125 9.23 -18.09 -3.45
N GLY A 126 10.31 -18.30 -4.18
CA GLY A 126 11.10 -17.23 -4.78
C GLY A 126 12.52 -17.66 -5.14
N PRO A 127 13.31 -16.76 -5.75
CA PRO A 127 14.73 -16.98 -6.02
C PRO A 127 15.55 -17.22 -4.75
N ASN A 128 16.68 -17.89 -4.91
CA ASN A 128 17.60 -18.15 -3.79
C ASN A 128 18.24 -16.84 -3.28
N GLY A 129 18.37 -16.70 -1.96
CA GLY A 129 19.01 -15.53 -1.33
C GLY A 129 18.10 -14.32 -1.13
N MET A 130 16.82 -14.45 -1.49
CA MET A 130 15.76 -13.49 -1.18
C MET A 130 15.66 -13.21 0.33
N SER A 131 15.25 -11.99 0.71
CA SER A 131 14.97 -11.67 2.11
C SER A 131 13.70 -12.36 2.57
N VAL A 132 13.84 -13.28 3.52
CA VAL A 132 12.71 -14.02 4.12
C VAL A 132 12.48 -13.52 5.54
N PRO A 133 11.22 -13.32 5.97
CA PRO A 133 10.92 -13.04 7.37
C PRO A 133 11.53 -14.09 8.30
N PRO A 134 12.19 -13.70 9.40
CA PRO A 134 12.74 -14.65 10.36
C PRO A 134 11.62 -15.43 11.05
N LEU A 135 11.85 -16.72 11.27
CA LEU A 135 11.02 -17.56 12.16
C LEU A 135 11.69 -17.64 13.54
N ASN A 136 10.92 -17.96 14.57
CA ASN A 136 11.38 -17.98 15.95
C ASN A 136 12.38 -19.14 16.17
N GLY A 137 13.29 -18.96 17.13
CA GLY A 137 14.23 -20.01 17.56
C GLY A 137 15.19 -20.49 16.46
N GLY A 138 15.40 -19.71 15.39
CA GLY A 138 16.30 -20.08 14.28
C GLY A 138 15.72 -21.11 13.31
N ARG A 139 14.41 -21.41 13.38
CA ARG A 139 13.71 -22.23 12.39
C ARG A 139 13.85 -21.59 11.00
N LYS A 140 13.87 -22.43 9.96
CA LYS A 140 13.93 -21.98 8.56
C LYS A 140 12.72 -22.51 7.79
N ALA A 141 12.13 -21.65 6.97
CA ALA A 141 11.14 -22.08 5.99
C ALA A 141 11.81 -22.90 4.89
N THR A 142 11.09 -23.90 4.36
CA THR A 142 11.57 -24.72 3.25
C THR A 142 11.48 -23.92 1.94
N GLN A 143 12.62 -23.75 1.26
CA GLN A 143 12.69 -22.99 0.01
C GLN A 143 12.08 -23.75 -1.17
N LEU A 144 11.21 -23.08 -1.92
CA LEU A 144 10.66 -23.49 -3.22
C LEU A 144 11.18 -22.53 -4.28
N SER A 145 12.11 -22.99 -5.09
CA SER A 145 12.87 -22.16 -6.03
C SER A 145 13.14 -22.89 -7.33
N CYS A 146 13.14 -22.14 -8.44
CA CYS A 146 13.73 -22.54 -9.71
C CYS A 146 15.09 -21.84 -9.91
N GLY A 147 15.93 -21.85 -8.88
CA GLY A 147 17.27 -21.24 -8.91
C GLY A 147 17.22 -19.72 -8.94
N GLN A 148 17.63 -19.13 -10.07
CA GLN A 148 17.62 -17.69 -10.32
C GLN A 148 16.41 -17.23 -11.14
N ALA A 149 15.46 -18.13 -11.42
CA ALA A 149 14.23 -17.76 -12.12
C ALA A 149 13.40 -16.74 -11.31
N SER A 150 12.62 -15.93 -12.02
CA SER A 150 11.73 -14.95 -11.39
C SER A 150 10.67 -15.63 -10.52
N LEU A 151 10.03 -14.84 -9.64
CA LEU A 151 8.91 -15.32 -8.83
C LEU A 151 7.76 -15.84 -9.70
N ALA A 152 7.42 -15.12 -10.78
CA ALA A 152 6.38 -15.53 -11.72
C ALA A 152 6.70 -16.89 -12.37
N ALA A 153 7.94 -17.08 -12.83
CA ALA A 153 8.38 -18.35 -13.42
C ALA A 153 8.36 -19.49 -12.38
N THR A 154 8.80 -19.22 -11.15
CA THR A 154 8.78 -20.21 -10.07
C THR A 154 7.34 -20.62 -9.71
N LEU A 155 6.40 -19.67 -9.62
CA LEU A 155 4.98 -19.95 -9.38
C LEU A 155 4.33 -20.71 -10.55
N ALA A 156 4.69 -20.37 -11.79
CA ALA A 156 4.21 -21.08 -12.97
C ALA A 156 4.69 -22.54 -12.98
N ALA A 157 5.98 -22.78 -12.66
CA ALA A 157 6.53 -24.11 -12.52
C ALA A 157 5.86 -24.88 -11.36
N LEU A 158 5.66 -24.25 -10.21
CA LEU A 158 4.98 -24.83 -9.05
C LEU A 158 3.55 -25.28 -9.40
N ARG A 159 2.80 -24.42 -10.09
CA ARG A 159 1.43 -24.69 -10.54
C ARG A 159 1.38 -25.79 -11.60
N ALA A 160 2.33 -25.81 -12.54
CA ALA A 160 2.44 -26.86 -13.54
C ALA A 160 2.75 -28.22 -12.89
N GLN A 161 3.72 -28.29 -11.97
CA GLN A 161 4.05 -29.51 -11.25
C GLN A 161 2.90 -30.00 -10.39
N TYR A 162 2.17 -29.11 -9.71
CA TYR A 162 0.96 -29.47 -8.97
C TYR A 162 -0.11 -30.12 -9.87
N LYS A 163 -0.20 -29.70 -11.13
CA LYS A 163 -1.08 -30.29 -12.15
C LYS A 163 -0.52 -31.56 -12.82
N GLY A 164 0.67 -32.02 -12.43
CA GLY A 164 1.34 -33.15 -13.09
C GLY A 164 1.85 -32.83 -14.50
N GLN A 165 2.01 -31.54 -14.83
CA GLN A 165 2.53 -31.09 -16.11
C GLN A 165 4.07 -31.05 -16.10
N ARG A 166 4.67 -31.15 -17.29
CA ARG A 166 6.12 -31.06 -17.45
C ARG A 166 6.61 -29.63 -17.26
N THR A 167 7.73 -29.48 -16.58
CA THR A 167 8.43 -28.20 -16.39
C THR A 167 9.86 -28.33 -16.91
N SER A 168 10.37 -27.31 -17.60
CA SER A 168 11.76 -27.26 -18.04
C SER A 168 12.75 -27.23 -16.88
N GLN A 169 12.37 -26.52 -15.81
CA GLN A 169 13.12 -26.45 -14.56
C GLN A 169 12.21 -26.83 -13.40
N PRO A 170 12.53 -27.89 -12.64
CA PRO A 170 11.71 -28.30 -11.52
C PRO A 170 11.88 -27.35 -10.33
N VAL A 171 10.84 -27.24 -9.49
CA VAL A 171 10.90 -26.49 -8.23
C VAL A 171 11.62 -27.32 -7.18
N SER A 172 12.60 -26.72 -6.48
CA SER A 172 13.29 -27.35 -5.35
C SER A 172 12.30 -27.74 -4.26
N ASN A 173 12.52 -28.87 -3.58
CA ASN A 173 11.69 -29.34 -2.46
C ASN A 173 10.19 -29.51 -2.80
N PHE A 174 9.83 -29.63 -4.09
CA PHE A 174 8.44 -29.80 -4.51
C PHE A 174 7.76 -31.02 -3.89
N ASN A 175 8.47 -32.15 -3.77
CA ASN A 175 7.89 -33.36 -3.19
C ASN A 175 7.51 -33.17 -1.71
N ASP A 176 8.31 -32.43 -0.95
CA ASP A 176 8.02 -32.13 0.46
C ASP A 176 6.83 -31.16 0.57
N PHE A 177 6.77 -30.18 -0.33
CA PHE A 177 5.62 -29.28 -0.44
C PHE A 177 4.33 -30.02 -0.82
N ALA A 178 4.38 -30.92 -1.82
CA ALA A 178 3.24 -31.69 -2.25
C ALA A 178 2.71 -32.62 -1.14
N LYS A 179 3.62 -33.26 -0.38
CA LYS A 179 3.26 -34.05 0.81
C LYS A 179 2.61 -33.18 1.89
N ALA A 180 3.19 -32.02 2.19
CA ALA A 180 2.64 -31.09 3.17
C ALA A 180 1.24 -30.61 2.75
N LEU A 181 1.05 -30.22 1.49
CA LEU A 181 -0.25 -29.83 0.95
C LEU A 181 -1.30 -30.96 0.98
N ALA A 182 -0.89 -32.20 0.71
CA ALA A 182 -1.81 -33.35 0.75
C ALA A 182 -2.31 -33.65 2.17
N ALA A 183 -1.51 -33.35 3.19
CA ALA A 183 -1.87 -33.48 4.60
C ALA A 183 -2.51 -32.20 5.19
N ALA A 184 -2.46 -31.08 4.47
CA ALA A 184 -2.92 -29.79 4.96
C ALA A 184 -4.44 -29.66 4.97
N HIS A 185 -4.95 -29.06 6.04
CA HIS A 185 -6.37 -28.72 6.19
C HIS A 185 -6.66 -27.31 5.71
N PHE A 186 -5.71 -26.38 5.92
CA PHE A 186 -5.90 -24.98 5.60
C PHE A 186 -4.59 -24.30 5.18
N PRO A 187 -4.02 -24.66 4.01
CA PRO A 187 -2.85 -23.96 3.47
C PRO A 187 -3.16 -22.49 3.18
N VAL A 188 -2.32 -21.59 3.70
CA VAL A 188 -2.41 -20.14 3.47
C VAL A 188 -1.14 -19.60 2.80
N PHE A 189 -1.33 -18.84 1.73
CA PHE A 189 -0.26 -18.17 0.99
C PHE A 189 -0.18 -16.70 1.39
N LEU A 190 0.90 -16.29 2.04
CA LEU A 190 1.16 -14.89 2.37
C LEU A 190 1.72 -14.19 1.14
N PHE A 191 1.10 -13.10 0.69
CA PHE A 191 1.53 -12.40 -0.51
C PHE A 191 1.42 -10.88 -0.39
N SER A 192 2.25 -10.18 -1.15
CA SER A 192 2.30 -8.72 -1.24
C SER A 192 2.69 -8.30 -2.66
N GLY A 193 2.18 -7.16 -3.13
CA GLY A 193 2.64 -6.54 -4.37
C GLY A 193 3.98 -5.82 -4.25
N HIS A 194 4.64 -5.88 -3.08
CA HIS A 194 5.95 -5.28 -2.83
C HIS A 194 7.01 -5.79 -3.82
N ALA A 195 7.29 -7.10 -3.80
CA ALA A 195 8.24 -7.74 -4.71
C ALA A 195 7.57 -8.59 -5.80
N ALA A 196 6.28 -8.88 -5.68
CA ALA A 196 5.55 -9.65 -6.70
C ALA A 196 5.07 -8.73 -7.84
N GLU A 197 5.45 -9.08 -9.06
CA GLU A 197 4.88 -8.51 -10.28
C GLU A 197 3.43 -8.96 -10.47
N GLY A 198 2.63 -8.22 -11.25
CA GLY A 198 1.21 -8.53 -11.46
C GLY A 198 0.95 -9.95 -11.98
N LEU A 199 1.78 -10.43 -12.92
CA LEU A 199 1.69 -11.80 -13.44
C LEU A 199 2.02 -12.87 -12.39
N ALA A 200 2.92 -12.57 -11.44
CA ALA A 200 3.21 -13.48 -10.34
C ALA A 200 2.01 -13.60 -9.40
N LEU A 201 1.35 -12.48 -9.07
CA LEU A 201 0.15 -12.46 -8.25
C LEU A 201 -1.02 -13.21 -8.92
N GLU A 202 -1.23 -13.01 -10.21
CA GLU A 202 -2.24 -13.75 -10.98
C GLU A 202 -1.93 -15.26 -11.00
N MET A 203 -0.67 -15.64 -11.21
CA MET A 203 -0.26 -17.04 -11.20
C MET A 203 -0.48 -17.69 -9.83
N LEU A 204 -0.21 -16.96 -8.74
CA LEU A 204 -0.51 -17.39 -7.38
C LEU A 204 -2.01 -17.62 -7.18
N GLN A 205 -2.87 -16.67 -7.55
CA GLN A 205 -4.32 -16.85 -7.41
C GLN A 205 -4.83 -18.01 -8.26
N GLY A 206 -4.25 -18.22 -9.44
CA GLY A 206 -4.52 -19.40 -10.26
C GLY A 206 -4.12 -20.72 -9.59
N LEU A 207 -2.97 -20.77 -8.90
CA LEU A 207 -2.54 -21.93 -8.11
C LEU A 207 -3.52 -22.18 -6.95
N ILE A 208 -3.89 -21.14 -6.21
CA ILE A 208 -4.87 -21.22 -5.11
C ILE A 208 -6.21 -21.74 -5.64
N ALA A 209 -6.67 -21.26 -6.80
CA ALA A 209 -7.91 -21.73 -7.42
C ALA A 209 -7.84 -23.21 -7.82
N ASP A 210 -6.70 -23.68 -8.32
CA ASP A 210 -6.51 -25.10 -8.64
C ASP A 210 -6.49 -25.99 -7.41
N LEU A 211 -5.86 -25.54 -6.31
CA LEU A 211 -5.88 -26.22 -5.01
C LEU A 211 -7.32 -26.33 -4.48
N ASN A 212 -8.11 -25.26 -4.62
CA ASN A 212 -9.52 -25.18 -4.23
C ASN A 212 -10.46 -26.15 -4.96
N ARG A 213 -10.01 -26.82 -6.03
CA ARG A 213 -10.79 -27.89 -6.67
C ARG A 213 -10.87 -29.16 -5.82
N LYS A 214 -9.94 -29.35 -4.87
CA LYS A 214 -9.84 -30.58 -4.05
C LYS A 214 -9.83 -30.32 -2.55
N SER A 215 -9.24 -29.21 -2.09
CA SER A 215 -9.15 -28.85 -0.67
C SER A 215 -9.18 -27.32 -0.53
N ARG A 216 -9.45 -26.80 0.67
CA ARG A 216 -9.43 -25.35 0.89
C ARG A 216 -8.01 -24.80 0.83
N ALA A 217 -7.82 -23.71 0.11
CA ALA A 217 -6.59 -22.91 0.13
C ALA A 217 -6.96 -21.44 0.08
N SER A 218 -6.16 -20.56 0.69
CA SER A 218 -6.43 -19.13 0.66
C SER A 218 -5.15 -18.30 0.64
N GLY A 219 -5.25 -17.07 0.17
CA GLY A 219 -4.19 -16.08 0.28
C GLY A 219 -4.44 -15.15 1.46
N LEU A 220 -3.42 -14.86 2.26
CA LEU A 220 -3.47 -13.70 3.15
C LEU A 220 -2.74 -12.54 2.45
N HIS A 221 -3.52 -11.54 2.06
CA HIS A 221 -2.97 -10.32 1.47
C HIS A 221 -2.32 -9.47 2.56
N LEU A 222 -1.04 -9.19 2.38
CA LEU A 222 -0.22 -8.32 3.23
C LEU A 222 0.21 -7.13 2.36
N PRO A 223 -0.54 -6.02 2.37
CA PRO A 223 -0.33 -4.93 1.44
C PRO A 223 1.08 -4.38 1.47
N ALA A 224 1.55 -3.90 0.31
CA ALA A 224 2.89 -3.31 0.19
C ALA A 224 3.08 -2.10 1.12
N ASN A 225 2.00 -1.35 1.37
CA ASN A 225 1.91 -0.27 2.36
C ASN A 225 0.49 -0.29 2.95
N GLU A 226 0.36 -0.27 4.28
CA GLU A 226 -0.94 -0.34 4.95
C GLU A 226 -1.77 0.94 4.76
N ASN A 227 -1.19 2.13 4.96
CA ASN A 227 -1.86 3.41 4.73
C ASN A 227 -2.31 3.55 3.27
N GLY A 228 -1.45 3.14 2.34
CA GLY A 228 -1.75 3.13 0.91
C GLY A 228 -2.88 2.17 0.54
N TRP A 229 -2.97 1.01 1.20
CA TRP A 229 -4.12 0.10 1.01
C TRP A 229 -5.40 0.68 1.62
N GLY A 230 -5.33 1.26 2.83
CA GLY A 230 -6.44 2.01 3.42
C GLY A 230 -6.92 3.14 2.51
N SER A 231 -5.98 3.84 1.87
CA SER A 231 -6.27 4.89 0.89
C SER A 231 -6.91 4.37 -0.39
N THR A 232 -6.51 3.19 -0.84
CA THR A 232 -7.12 2.50 -1.99
C THR A 232 -8.57 2.13 -1.69
N LEU A 233 -8.85 1.59 -0.50
CA LEU A 233 -10.20 1.32 -0.05
C LEU A 233 -11.00 2.63 0.06
N ALA A 234 -10.39 3.69 0.59
CA ALA A 234 -11.04 4.99 0.75
C ALA A 234 -11.46 5.60 -0.57
N SER A 235 -10.56 5.58 -1.55
CA SER A 235 -10.89 5.98 -2.92
C SER A 235 -12.05 5.17 -3.46
N ALA A 236 -12.05 3.84 -3.28
CA ALA A 236 -13.11 2.99 -3.81
C ALA A 236 -14.50 3.36 -3.28
N TRP A 237 -14.66 3.61 -1.98
CA TRP A 237 -15.98 3.99 -1.44
C TRP A 237 -16.35 5.45 -1.69
N MET A 238 -15.38 6.35 -1.94
CA MET A 238 -15.65 7.76 -2.24
C MET A 238 -15.96 8.01 -3.71
N THR A 239 -15.31 7.30 -4.62
CA THR A 239 -15.34 7.61 -6.07
C THR A 239 -15.84 6.46 -6.93
N GLY A 240 -15.97 5.25 -6.36
CA GLY A 240 -16.21 4.01 -7.11
C GLY A 240 -14.94 3.40 -7.69
N PHE A 241 -13.77 4.03 -7.53
CA PHE A 241 -12.51 3.59 -8.12
C PHE A 241 -11.34 3.62 -7.14
N PRO A 242 -10.31 2.78 -7.31
CA PRO A 242 -9.10 2.82 -6.48
C PRO A 242 -8.25 4.08 -6.75
N LEU A 243 -7.08 4.18 -6.12
CA LEU A 243 -6.09 5.23 -6.41
C LEU A 243 -5.71 5.26 -7.91
N ARG A 244 -5.07 6.35 -8.36
CA ARG A 244 -4.87 6.67 -9.78
C ARG A 244 -6.18 6.96 -10.49
N THR A 245 -6.97 7.77 -9.81
CA THR A 245 -8.19 8.37 -10.32
C THR A 245 -7.95 9.87 -10.46
N GLY A 246 -8.56 10.49 -11.46
CA GLY A 246 -8.51 11.93 -11.66
C GLY A 246 -9.87 12.54 -11.94
N PHE A 247 -9.97 13.85 -11.72
CA PHE A 247 -11.23 14.60 -11.81
C PHE A 247 -11.20 15.70 -12.87
N ALA A 248 -10.31 15.61 -13.87
CA ALA A 248 -10.10 16.67 -14.87
C ALA A 248 -11.38 17.09 -15.63
N ARG A 249 -12.36 16.18 -15.75
CA ARG A 249 -13.67 16.45 -16.39
C ARG A 249 -14.82 16.67 -15.39
N GLY A 250 -14.53 16.83 -14.11
CA GLY A 250 -15.54 17.04 -13.05
C GLY A 250 -16.26 15.77 -12.57
N PHE A 251 -15.78 14.59 -12.98
CA PHE A 251 -16.24 13.29 -12.50
C PHE A 251 -15.04 12.35 -12.39
N PRO A 252 -15.08 11.31 -11.54
CA PRO A 252 -13.94 10.43 -11.33
C PRO A 252 -13.66 9.59 -12.58
N GLU A 253 -12.42 9.63 -13.03
CA GLU A 253 -11.91 8.81 -14.12
C GLU A 253 -10.73 7.98 -13.63
N PHE A 254 -10.92 6.67 -13.58
CA PHE A 254 -9.84 5.73 -13.28
C PHE A 254 -9.08 5.36 -14.55
N ASP A 255 -7.80 5.68 -14.56
CA ASP A 255 -6.86 5.19 -15.57
C ASP A 255 -5.50 5.02 -14.88
N PRO A 256 -5.10 3.78 -14.54
CA PRO A 256 -3.92 3.51 -13.71
C PRO A 256 -2.60 3.84 -14.39
N TRP A 257 -2.60 4.13 -15.70
CA TRP A 257 -1.41 4.61 -16.40
C TRP A 257 -1.43 6.13 -16.55
N ARG A 258 -2.55 6.70 -17.01
CA ARG A 258 -2.70 8.15 -17.22
C ARG A 258 -2.58 8.92 -15.92
N CYS A 259 -3.24 8.45 -14.87
CA CYS A 259 -3.31 9.09 -13.55
C CYS A 259 -2.23 8.57 -12.58
N ASP A 260 -1.17 7.90 -13.08
CA ASP A 260 0.05 7.67 -12.32
C ASP A 260 0.75 9.02 -12.10
N VAL A 261 0.68 9.55 -10.86
CA VAL A 261 1.21 10.87 -10.52
C VAL A 261 2.72 10.96 -10.73
N ALA A 262 3.48 9.90 -10.42
CA ALA A 262 4.93 9.89 -10.65
C ALA A 262 5.26 10.00 -12.15
N ARG A 263 4.49 9.30 -12.99
CA ARG A 263 4.60 9.40 -14.44
C ARG A 263 4.19 10.78 -14.96
N MET A 264 3.07 11.35 -14.49
CA MET A 264 2.61 12.70 -14.88
C MET A 264 3.67 13.77 -14.59
N ILE A 265 4.29 13.71 -13.41
CA ILE A 265 5.39 14.60 -13.02
C ILE A 265 6.60 14.38 -13.94
N ALA A 266 7.01 13.13 -14.16
CA ALA A 266 8.15 12.79 -15.03
C ALA A 266 7.92 13.19 -16.49
N ALA A 267 6.68 13.14 -16.99
CA ALA A 267 6.30 13.60 -18.31
C ALA A 267 6.18 15.12 -18.43
N GLY A 268 6.03 15.83 -17.30
CA GLY A 268 5.89 17.29 -17.25
C GLY A 268 4.47 17.75 -17.57
N GLU A 269 3.49 16.89 -17.34
CA GLU A 269 2.07 17.18 -17.53
C GLU A 269 1.50 17.97 -16.36
N ALA A 270 2.01 17.72 -15.15
CA ALA A 270 1.57 18.39 -13.94
C ALA A 270 2.26 19.75 -13.77
N ASP A 271 1.48 20.77 -13.41
CA ASP A 271 1.97 22.13 -13.12
C ASP A 271 1.98 22.46 -11.61
N LEU A 272 1.30 21.66 -10.80
CA LEU A 272 1.30 21.74 -9.33
C LEU A 272 1.28 20.35 -8.70
N HIS A 273 2.10 20.14 -7.67
CA HIS A 273 2.12 18.93 -6.85
C HIS A 273 1.77 19.26 -5.41
N LEU A 274 0.67 18.70 -4.91
CA LEU A 274 0.39 18.68 -3.47
C LEU A 274 0.87 17.34 -2.92
N ARG A 275 1.80 17.37 -1.97
CA ARG A 275 2.37 16.18 -1.35
C ARG A 275 2.07 16.15 0.14
N ILE A 276 1.49 15.04 0.60
CA ILE A 276 1.28 14.72 2.02
C ILE A 276 2.17 13.54 2.37
N SER A 277 3.05 13.69 3.34
CA SER A 277 3.87 12.58 3.81
C SER A 277 4.31 12.77 5.25
N ALA A 278 4.46 11.66 5.99
CA ALA A 278 5.04 11.70 7.33
C ALA A 278 6.53 12.12 7.32
N THR A 279 7.25 11.82 6.23
CA THR A 279 8.67 12.12 6.09
C THR A 279 8.95 13.11 4.96
N THR A 280 9.94 13.97 5.20
CA THR A 280 10.44 14.91 4.20
C THR A 280 11.27 14.17 3.15
N ALA A 281 10.63 13.71 2.08
CA ALA A 281 11.35 13.24 0.90
C ALA A 281 11.84 14.47 0.10
N GLN A 282 13.16 14.61 -0.06
CA GLN A 282 13.70 15.65 -0.93
C GLN A 282 13.37 15.30 -2.39
N PRO A 283 12.81 16.23 -3.18
CA PRO A 283 12.63 16.01 -4.61
C PRO A 283 14.00 15.74 -5.25
N LYS A 284 14.15 14.55 -5.86
CA LYS A 284 15.44 14.07 -6.40
C LYS A 284 15.98 14.91 -7.57
N GLU A 285 15.16 15.76 -8.19
CA GLU A 285 15.59 16.59 -9.31
C GLU A 285 14.99 18.01 -9.26
N LYS A 286 15.83 19.03 -9.48
CA LYS A 286 15.43 20.44 -9.76
C LYS A 286 14.88 20.63 -11.18
N LYS A 287 14.26 19.60 -11.77
CA LYS A 287 13.96 19.57 -13.20
C LYS A 287 12.46 19.65 -13.45
N ARG A 288 11.90 20.85 -13.30
CA ARG A 288 10.75 21.46 -14.03
C ARG A 288 10.00 22.46 -13.12
N ARG A 289 9.28 23.39 -13.76
CA ARG A 289 8.46 24.46 -13.15
C ARG A 289 7.18 23.91 -12.49
N ILE A 290 7.27 22.89 -11.65
CA ILE A 290 6.12 22.39 -10.88
C ILE A 290 6.08 23.10 -9.52
N ALA A 291 4.96 23.74 -9.19
CA ALA A 291 4.79 24.32 -7.87
C ALA A 291 4.54 23.20 -6.85
N LEU A 292 5.33 23.14 -5.77
CA LEU A 292 5.18 22.12 -4.73
C LEU A 292 4.52 22.72 -3.48
N ILE A 293 3.41 22.12 -3.05
CA ILE A 293 2.78 22.33 -1.74
C ILE A 293 3.09 21.09 -0.91
N ALA A 294 3.92 21.24 0.13
CA ALA A 294 4.35 20.13 0.97
C ALA A 294 3.67 20.20 2.36
N LEU A 295 2.91 19.16 2.68
CA LEU A 295 2.34 18.90 3.99
C LEU A 295 3.13 17.76 4.63
N THR A 296 4.06 18.06 5.54
CA THR A 296 4.95 17.05 6.13
C THR A 296 5.35 17.42 7.55
N LYS A 297 5.68 16.43 8.38
CA LYS A 297 6.25 16.69 9.71
C LYS A 297 7.67 17.23 9.56
N THR A 298 7.87 18.51 9.89
CA THR A 298 9.16 19.19 9.72
C THR A 298 9.29 20.39 10.66
N GLN A 299 10.52 20.80 10.94
CA GLN A 299 10.86 22.05 11.65
C GLN A 299 11.43 23.12 10.71
N GLU A 300 11.64 22.78 9.43
CA GLU A 300 12.23 23.64 8.41
C GLU A 300 11.43 23.58 7.10
N PRO A 301 11.48 24.62 6.24
CA PRO A 301 10.82 24.59 4.94
C PRO A 301 11.40 23.48 4.06
N VAL A 302 10.52 22.81 3.30
CA VAL A 302 10.94 21.82 2.32
C VAL A 302 11.63 22.54 1.16
N ALA A 303 12.87 22.16 0.87
CA ALA A 303 13.68 22.79 -0.15
C ALA A 303 12.97 22.80 -1.52
N GLY A 304 12.75 24.00 -2.07
CA GLY A 304 12.08 24.19 -3.36
C GLY A 304 10.56 24.14 -3.33
N ALA A 305 9.93 23.93 -2.16
CA ALA A 305 8.49 24.05 -2.03
C ALA A 305 8.04 25.51 -2.09
N ALA A 306 6.93 25.77 -2.80
CA ALA A 306 6.27 27.06 -2.79
C ALA A 306 5.58 27.30 -1.44
N VAL A 307 5.02 26.24 -0.86
CA VAL A 307 4.41 26.24 0.47
C VAL A 307 4.86 24.99 1.22
N THR A 308 5.29 25.16 2.47
CA THR A 308 5.46 24.07 3.42
C THR A 308 4.54 24.32 4.61
N ILE A 309 3.76 23.34 5.03
CA ILE A 309 2.99 23.39 6.28
C ILE A 309 3.34 22.15 7.09
N ALA A 310 3.80 22.36 8.32
CA ALA A 310 4.08 21.30 9.27
C ALA A 310 2.77 20.67 9.73
N ILE A 311 2.67 19.35 9.59
CA ILE A 311 1.54 18.54 10.05
C ILE A 311 1.99 17.47 11.04
N GLY A 312 1.07 17.01 11.87
CA GLY A 312 1.26 15.84 12.72
C GLY A 312 1.28 14.56 11.90
N GLU A 313 2.06 13.58 12.36
CA GLU A 313 2.05 12.22 11.84
C GLU A 313 0.88 11.45 12.46
N ALA A 314 0.02 10.89 11.61
CA ALA A 314 -1.17 10.18 12.04
C ALA A 314 -0.81 8.92 12.86
N GLY A 315 -1.45 8.74 14.02
CA GLY A 315 -1.14 7.66 14.97
C GLY A 315 0.07 7.94 15.87
N VAL A 316 0.80 9.03 15.63
CA VAL A 316 1.89 9.51 16.49
C VAL A 316 1.47 10.79 17.18
N ASP A 317 1.22 11.86 16.42
CA ASP A 317 0.89 13.20 16.96
C ASP A 317 -0.60 13.39 17.24
N HIS A 318 -1.46 12.62 16.57
CA HIS A 318 -2.91 12.66 16.74
C HIS A 318 -3.51 11.27 16.49
N ASP A 319 -4.71 11.05 17.02
CA ASP A 319 -5.48 9.82 16.78
C ASP A 319 -5.73 9.64 15.29
N ALA A 320 -5.84 8.40 14.85
CA ALA A 320 -5.94 8.08 13.44
C ALA A 320 -6.79 6.83 13.19
N VAL A 321 -7.38 6.76 12.00
CA VAL A 321 -7.95 5.53 11.46
C VAL A 321 -7.02 5.03 10.36
N VAL A 322 -6.46 3.84 10.55
CA VAL A 322 -5.49 3.23 9.61
C VAL A 322 -5.93 1.83 9.23
N TYR A 323 -5.51 1.34 8.07
CA TYR A 323 -5.64 -0.09 7.77
C TYR A 323 -4.62 -0.88 8.58
N SER A 324 -5.01 -2.05 9.09
CA SER A 324 -4.10 -2.95 9.76
C SER A 324 -4.19 -4.36 9.18
N SER A 325 -3.08 -4.89 8.70
CA SER A 325 -2.95 -6.27 8.23
C SER A 325 -3.05 -7.28 9.36
N ARG A 326 -3.06 -6.83 10.62
CA ARG A 326 -3.30 -7.68 11.79
C ARG A 326 -4.79 -7.97 12.00
N THR A 327 -5.65 -7.02 11.68
CA THR A 327 -7.11 -7.19 11.72
C THR A 327 -7.70 -7.51 10.35
N GLY A 328 -6.99 -7.17 9.27
CA GLY A 328 -7.47 -7.25 7.89
C GLY A 328 -8.51 -6.17 7.58
N SER A 329 -8.51 -5.07 8.33
CA SER A 329 -9.52 -4.02 8.24
C SER A 329 -8.99 -2.69 8.78
N LEU A 330 -9.83 -1.67 8.73
CA LEU A 330 -9.58 -0.37 9.35
C LEU A 330 -9.64 -0.49 10.87
N ARG A 331 -8.76 0.23 11.56
CA ARG A 331 -8.67 0.29 13.01
C ARG A 331 -8.41 1.72 13.44
N SER A 332 -9.12 2.15 14.49
CA SER A 332 -8.79 3.37 15.23
C SER A 332 -7.57 3.13 16.13
N ILE A 333 -6.63 4.05 16.10
CA ILE A 333 -5.44 4.07 16.95
C ILE A 333 -5.34 5.41 17.67
N ASP A 334 -4.98 5.37 18.94
CA ASP A 334 -4.72 6.57 19.73
C ASP A 334 -3.31 7.09 19.41
N ALA A 335 -3.13 8.41 19.54
CA ALA A 335 -1.84 9.06 19.37
C ALA A 335 -0.80 8.49 20.35
N GLN A 336 0.34 8.02 19.84
CA GLN A 336 1.44 7.52 20.68
C GLN A 336 2.16 8.65 21.45
N ALA A 337 2.20 9.85 20.88
CA ALA A 337 2.87 11.03 21.40
C ALA A 337 2.15 12.30 20.92
N ALA A 338 0.96 12.54 21.49
CA ALA A 338 0.10 13.65 21.08
C ALA A 338 0.85 15.00 21.04
N SER A 339 0.65 15.76 19.96
CA SER A 339 1.26 17.08 19.78
C SER A 339 0.23 18.13 19.34
N GLN A 340 0.67 19.39 19.25
CA GLN A 340 -0.16 20.51 18.81
C GLN A 340 -0.09 20.72 17.29
N LEU A 341 0.58 19.83 16.55
CA LEU A 341 0.64 19.93 15.10
C LEU A 341 -0.73 19.55 14.50
N PRO A 342 -1.22 20.32 13.52
CA PRO A 342 -2.50 20.01 12.89
C PRO A 342 -2.39 18.73 12.05
N SER A 343 -3.49 17.98 11.94
CA SER A 343 -3.57 16.84 11.02
C SER A 343 -3.57 17.29 9.55
N ALA A 344 -3.19 16.39 8.65
CA ALA A 344 -3.29 16.62 7.20
C ALA A 344 -4.72 17.02 6.80
N ALA A 345 -5.73 16.31 7.32
CA ALA A 345 -7.13 16.59 7.05
C ALA A 345 -7.52 18.04 7.41
N THR A 346 -7.08 18.52 8.57
CA THR A 346 -7.35 19.89 9.03
C THR A 346 -6.76 20.93 8.07
N ILE A 347 -5.51 20.75 7.66
CA ILE A 347 -4.86 21.68 6.72
C ILE A 347 -5.51 21.65 5.33
N ILE A 348 -5.86 20.46 4.83
CA ILE A 348 -6.52 20.32 3.53
C ILE A 348 -7.88 21.00 3.51
N ARG A 349 -8.67 20.84 4.58
CA ARG A 349 -9.95 21.54 4.72
C ARG A 349 -9.78 23.06 4.78
N LEU A 350 -8.75 23.53 5.49
CA LEU A 350 -8.44 24.96 5.53
C LEU A 350 -8.06 25.51 4.14
N ILE A 351 -7.24 24.78 3.38
CA ILE A 351 -6.91 25.13 1.99
C ILE A 351 -8.19 25.17 1.15
N ALA A 352 -9.06 24.17 1.27
CA ALA A 352 -10.31 24.11 0.52
C ALA A 352 -11.23 25.30 0.79
N THR A 353 -11.38 25.73 2.05
CA THR A 353 -12.19 26.91 2.43
C THR A 353 -11.70 28.21 1.78
N HIS A 354 -10.39 28.31 1.51
CA HIS A 354 -9.84 29.46 0.79
C HIS A 354 -9.92 29.34 -0.73
N ALA A 355 -9.95 28.11 -1.26
CA ALA A 355 -9.97 27.85 -2.71
C ALA A 355 -11.38 27.80 -3.30
N PHE A 356 -12.37 27.36 -2.52
CA PHE A 356 -13.72 27.03 -2.98
C PHE A 356 -14.79 27.54 -2.02
N ALA A 357 -15.97 27.91 -2.56
CA ALA A 357 -17.07 28.48 -1.77
C ALA A 357 -17.80 27.45 -0.88
N GLU A 358 -17.74 26.16 -1.23
CA GLU A 358 -18.38 25.09 -0.47
C GLU A 358 -17.33 24.30 0.32
N ALA A 359 -17.66 23.98 1.58
CA ALA A 359 -16.80 23.16 2.43
C ALA A 359 -16.70 21.71 1.92
N LEU A 360 -15.57 21.05 2.19
CA LEU A 360 -15.41 19.63 1.90
C LEU A 360 -16.31 18.78 2.82
N PRO A 361 -16.88 17.67 2.32
CA PRO A 361 -17.66 16.75 3.14
C PRO A 361 -16.86 16.26 4.35
N CYS A 362 -17.53 16.12 5.49
CA CYS A 362 -16.95 15.64 6.75
C CYS A 362 -16.27 14.29 6.59
#